data_AF-A0A075JSV9-F1
#
_entry.id   AF-A0A075JSV9-F1
#
_cell.length_a   1.000
_cell.length_b   1.000
_cell.length_c   1.000
_cell.angle_alpha   90.00
_cell.angle_beta   90.00
_cell.angle_gamma   90.00
#
_symmetry.space_group_name_H-M   'P 1'
#
loop_
_entity.id
_entity.type
_entity.pdbx_description
1 polymer ?
#
loop_
_entity_poly.entity_id
_entity_poly.type
_entity_poly.pdbx_seq_one_letter_code
_entity_poly.pdbx_strand_id
1 'polypeptide(L)'
;MSFERSIYHDNVLQYLINNNYHFFKAPLYPVDSEMSSLRDLLRNQPTDINEELDEIWNVAINRNTFYSTLIQKFTLQIHNENFIRKVGDVIVDLNGIWHLIELKTSKDNVFNINFDSLIAYDTLPIEVRNYIHFIFFDGQLFRMARYNDLNIEPVVYVYEEIYRNPERIRFIRDYNRFYQIQINNNRNTPSYVDRSNNAYVKVDINKQPLGVISSVQEHMNKLRSQFPLGNS
;
A
#
# COMPACT_ATOMS: atom_id res chain seq x y z
N MET A 1 4.34 19.00 15.32
CA MET A 1 2.95 18.58 14.98
C MET A 1 2.74 17.22 15.59
N SER A 2 1.76 17.07 16.48
CA SER A 2 1.36 15.76 17.00
C SER A 2 0.61 15.02 15.88
N PHE A 3 1.07 13.82 15.56
CA PHE A 3 0.41 12.91 14.64
C PHE A 3 -0.85 12.36 15.32
N GLU A 4 -1.95 13.12 15.31
CA GLU A 4 -3.26 12.63 15.76
C GLU A 4 -4.29 12.73 14.63
N ARG A 5 -4.15 11.79 13.69
CA ARG A 5 -5.27 11.02 13.10
C ARG A 5 -4.75 9.60 12.96
N SER A 6 -5.12 8.74 13.90
CA SER A 6 -4.57 7.39 14.00
C SER A 6 -4.94 6.57 12.75
N ILE A 7 -3.94 6.22 11.95
CA ILE A 7 -4.08 5.13 10.97
C ILE A 7 -4.34 3.88 11.81
N TYR A 8 -5.46 3.18 11.61
CA TYR A 8 -5.87 2.08 12.50
C TYR A 8 -4.97 0.85 12.29
N HIS A 9 -3.87 0.81 13.04
CA HIS A 9 -3.00 -0.35 13.13
C HIS A 9 -2.92 -0.87 14.57
N ASP A 10 -2.41 -2.08 14.74
CA ASP A 10 -2.14 -2.64 16.06
C ASP A 10 -1.11 -1.80 16.84
N ASN A 11 -1.05 -2.02 18.16
CA ASN A 11 -0.17 -1.26 19.07
C ASN A 11 1.32 -1.33 18.67
N VAL A 12 1.74 -2.39 17.97
CA VAL A 12 3.13 -2.57 17.54
C VAL A 12 3.42 -1.63 16.38
N LEU A 13 2.58 -1.60 15.36
CA LEU A 13 2.73 -0.67 14.24
C LEU A 13 2.56 0.79 14.68
N GLN A 14 1.69 1.08 15.65
CA GLN A 14 1.60 2.42 16.25
C GLN A 14 2.90 2.86 16.92
N TYR A 15 3.61 1.94 17.58
CA TYR A 15 4.90 2.24 18.16
C TYR A 15 5.91 2.70 17.10
N LEU A 16 5.94 2.06 15.93
CA LEU A 16 6.79 2.48 14.81
C LEU A 16 6.44 3.89 14.31
N ILE A 17 5.14 4.20 14.14
CA ILE A 17 4.68 5.53 13.71
C ILE A 17 5.06 6.60 14.73
N ASN A 18 4.81 6.34 16.02
CA ASN A 18 5.08 7.29 17.10
C ASN A 18 6.57 7.52 17.35
N ASN A 19 7.43 6.56 16.98
CA ASN A 19 8.88 6.65 17.12
C ASN A 19 9.58 6.81 15.76
N ASN A 20 8.88 7.39 14.78
CA ASN A 20 9.33 7.43 13.39
C ASN A 20 10.76 7.96 13.19
N TYR A 21 11.16 9.00 13.91
CA TYR A 21 12.49 9.60 13.73
C TYR A 21 13.60 8.60 14.06
N HIS A 22 13.39 7.70 15.03
CA HIS A 22 14.33 6.64 15.36
C HIS A 22 14.54 5.68 14.18
N PHE A 23 13.45 5.25 13.53
CA PHE A 23 13.47 4.26 12.45
C PHE A 23 13.87 4.86 11.10
N PHE A 24 13.29 6.00 10.74
CA PHE A 24 13.36 6.57 9.40
C PHE A 24 14.33 7.73 9.27
N LYS A 25 14.69 8.41 10.37
CA LYS A 25 15.41 9.71 10.46
C LYS A 25 15.11 10.64 9.26
N ALA A 26 13.84 10.78 8.94
CA ALA A 26 13.31 11.50 7.78
C ALA A 26 11.86 11.91 8.06
N PRO A 27 11.34 12.96 7.40
CA PRO A 27 9.94 13.32 7.48
C PRO A 27 9.01 12.16 7.05
N LEU A 28 7.92 11.99 7.78
CA LEU A 28 6.83 11.08 7.43
C LEU A 28 5.55 11.87 7.16
N TYR A 29 4.82 11.46 6.13
CA TYR A 29 3.49 11.98 5.80
C TYR A 29 2.46 10.85 5.89
N PRO A 30 1.44 10.96 6.74
CA PRO A 30 0.36 9.97 6.81
C PRO A 30 -0.53 10.11 5.57
N VAL A 31 -0.68 9.05 4.81
CA VAL A 31 -1.44 9.08 3.56
C VAL A 31 -2.94 9.16 3.83
N ASP A 32 -3.46 8.35 4.75
CA ASP A 32 -4.90 8.24 4.97
C ASP A 32 -5.56 9.57 5.34
N SER A 33 -4.92 10.37 6.20
CA SER A 33 -5.45 11.68 6.59
C SER A 33 -5.49 12.63 5.40
N GLU A 34 -4.44 12.61 4.57
CA GLU A 34 -4.35 13.45 3.38
C GLU A 34 -5.38 13.01 2.34
N MET A 35 -5.54 11.70 2.10
CA MET A 35 -6.38 11.14 1.05
C MET A 35 -7.87 11.02 1.43
N SER A 36 -8.23 11.18 2.70
CA SER A 36 -9.60 10.93 3.19
C SER A 36 -10.67 11.74 2.45
N SER A 37 -10.47 13.05 2.27
CA SER A 37 -11.42 13.91 1.56
C SER A 37 -11.63 13.49 0.11
N LEU A 38 -10.56 13.13 -0.61
CA LEU A 38 -10.67 12.65 -1.98
C LEU A 38 -11.37 11.28 -2.05
N ARG A 39 -11.05 10.36 -1.14
CA ARG A 39 -11.67 9.02 -1.09
C ARG A 39 -13.16 9.10 -0.76
N ASP A 40 -13.57 9.96 0.16
CA ASP A 40 -14.98 10.16 0.50
C ASP A 40 -15.75 10.76 -0.68
N LEU A 41 -15.13 11.69 -1.41
CA LEU A 41 -15.71 12.25 -2.61
C LEU A 41 -15.92 11.17 -3.69
N LEU A 42 -14.92 10.33 -3.94
CA LEU A 42 -15.00 9.21 -4.90
C LEU A 42 -16.02 8.13 -4.48
N ARG A 43 -16.16 7.86 -3.18
CA ARG A 43 -17.14 6.88 -2.65
C ARG A 43 -18.58 7.33 -2.80
N ASN A 44 -18.83 8.63 -2.73
CA ASN A 44 -20.17 9.20 -2.75
C ASN A 44 -20.69 9.47 -4.17
N GLN A 45 -19.88 9.22 -5.21
CA GLN A 45 -20.30 9.39 -6.59
C GLN A 45 -20.75 8.05 -7.21
N PRO A 46 -21.93 8.02 -7.87
CA PRO A 46 -22.31 6.87 -8.69
C PRO A 46 -21.30 6.73 -9.83
N THR A 47 -20.83 5.51 -10.05
CA THR A 47 -19.75 5.11 -10.99
C THR A 47 -19.99 5.44 -12.47
N ASP A 48 -21.13 6.05 -12.82
CA ASP A 48 -21.59 6.20 -14.21
C ASP A 48 -21.39 7.59 -14.82
N ILE A 49 -20.81 8.58 -14.10
CA ILE A 49 -20.56 9.92 -14.64
C ILE A 49 -19.06 10.22 -14.70
N ASN A 50 -18.39 9.69 -15.72
CA ASN A 50 -16.95 9.88 -15.94
C ASN A 50 -16.54 11.37 -16.05
N GLU A 51 -17.39 12.23 -16.63
CA GLU A 51 -17.09 13.65 -16.78
C GLU A 51 -17.09 14.42 -15.44
N GLU A 52 -18.03 14.13 -14.54
CA GLU A 52 -18.08 14.75 -13.21
C GLU A 52 -16.92 14.27 -12.33
N LEU A 53 -16.54 12.99 -12.44
CA LEU A 53 -15.37 12.45 -11.75
C LEU A 53 -14.09 13.13 -12.21
N ASP A 54 -13.91 13.38 -13.51
CA ASP A 54 -12.74 14.07 -14.05
C ASP A 54 -12.67 15.54 -13.61
N GLU A 55 -13.80 16.25 -13.54
CA GLU A 55 -13.84 17.62 -13.04
C GLU A 55 -13.52 17.71 -11.55
N ILE A 56 -14.16 16.86 -10.74
CA ILE A 56 -13.90 16.75 -9.31
C ILE A 56 -12.44 16.38 -9.05
N TRP A 57 -11.92 15.41 -9.79
CA TRP A 57 -10.56 14.94 -9.72
C TRP A 57 -9.57 16.06 -10.03
N ASN A 58 -9.76 16.74 -11.17
CA ASN A 58 -8.92 17.86 -11.58
C ASN A 58 -8.98 19.01 -10.56
N VAL A 59 -10.14 19.32 -9.99
CA VAL A 59 -10.28 20.38 -8.99
C VAL A 59 -9.61 19.98 -7.67
N ALA A 60 -9.81 18.75 -7.19
CA ALA A 60 -9.25 18.28 -5.93
C ALA A 60 -7.72 18.16 -5.99
N ILE A 61 -7.18 17.63 -7.09
CA ILE A 61 -5.75 17.41 -7.27
C ILE A 61 -5.00 18.71 -7.52
N ASN A 62 -5.51 19.58 -8.39
CA ASN A 62 -4.83 20.84 -8.70
C ASN A 62 -4.84 21.83 -7.53
N ARG A 63 -5.76 21.68 -6.57
CA ARG A 63 -5.84 22.55 -5.38
C ARG A 63 -5.08 22.01 -4.17
N ASN A 64 -4.66 20.75 -4.18
CA ASN A 64 -3.94 20.14 -3.08
C ASN A 64 -2.51 19.76 -3.52
N THR A 65 -1.52 20.44 -2.95
CA THR A 65 -0.09 20.23 -3.26
C THR A 65 0.38 18.83 -2.92
N PHE A 66 -0.16 18.19 -1.88
CA PHE A 66 0.14 16.80 -1.55
C PHE A 66 -0.35 15.85 -2.65
N TYR A 67 -1.61 15.99 -3.11
CA TYR A 67 -2.14 15.14 -4.20
C TYR A 67 -1.38 15.35 -5.51
N SER A 68 -1.13 16.62 -5.88
CA SER A 68 -0.34 16.93 -7.07
C SER A 68 1.05 16.29 -6.99
N THR A 69 1.71 16.35 -5.84
CA THR A 69 3.05 15.74 -5.66
C THR A 69 2.98 14.21 -5.69
N LEU A 70 2.01 13.61 -4.99
CA LEU A 70 1.79 12.16 -4.99
C LEU A 70 1.58 11.63 -6.41
N ILE A 71 0.75 12.30 -7.19
CA ILE A 71 0.45 11.91 -8.58
C ILE A 71 1.66 12.10 -9.47
N GLN A 72 2.35 13.23 -9.39
CA GLN A 72 3.58 13.45 -10.16
C GLN A 72 4.66 12.40 -9.86
N LYS A 73 4.77 11.96 -8.61
CA LYS A 73 5.79 11.01 -8.17
C LYS A 73 5.42 9.55 -8.47
N PHE A 74 4.14 9.19 -8.40
CA PHE A 74 3.71 7.80 -8.45
C PHE A 74 2.74 7.43 -9.58
N THR A 75 2.04 8.37 -10.21
CA THR A 75 1.05 8.07 -11.24
C THR A 75 1.20 9.04 -12.40
N LEU A 76 2.04 8.68 -13.38
CA LEU A 76 2.15 9.41 -14.65
C LEU A 76 0.85 9.35 -15.48
N GLN A 77 -0.16 8.57 -15.07
CA GLN A 77 -1.47 8.51 -15.69
C GLN A 77 -2.55 8.95 -14.70
N ILE A 78 -3.34 9.92 -15.14
CA ILE A 78 -4.23 10.76 -14.33
C ILE A 78 -5.48 10.00 -13.84
N HIS A 79 -5.65 8.70 -14.10
CA HIS A 79 -6.90 7.99 -13.77
C HIS A 79 -6.68 6.60 -13.15
N ASN A 80 -5.68 6.42 -12.28
CA ASN A 80 -5.59 5.19 -11.48
C ASN A 80 -6.37 5.34 -10.16
N GLU A 81 -7.69 5.25 -10.26
CA GLU A 81 -8.59 5.35 -9.11
C GLU A 81 -8.28 4.28 -8.04
N ASN A 82 -7.89 3.07 -8.47
CA ASN A 82 -7.48 2.00 -7.57
C ASN A 82 -6.27 2.40 -6.74
N PHE A 83 -5.27 3.05 -7.34
CA PHE A 83 -4.12 3.58 -6.62
C PHE A 83 -4.57 4.58 -5.56
N ILE A 84 -5.38 5.58 -5.88
CA ILE A 84 -5.85 6.57 -4.90
C ILE A 84 -6.65 5.95 -3.74
N ARG A 85 -7.50 4.96 -4.06
CA ARG A 85 -8.30 4.24 -3.05
C ARG A 85 -7.45 3.34 -2.15
N LYS A 86 -6.25 2.96 -2.57
CA LYS A 86 -5.41 1.94 -1.93
C LYS A 86 -3.95 2.34 -1.71
N VAL A 87 -3.62 3.62 -1.89
CA VAL A 87 -2.25 4.11 -1.72
C VAL A 87 -1.86 3.96 -0.25
N GLY A 88 -0.69 3.37 -0.01
CA GLY A 88 -0.21 2.83 1.28
C GLY A 88 -0.31 3.76 2.49
N ASP A 89 0.19 3.35 3.65
CA ASP A 89 -0.15 4.03 4.91
C ASP A 89 0.61 5.33 5.15
N VAL A 90 1.91 5.37 4.80
CA VAL A 90 2.76 6.54 5.03
C VAL A 90 3.73 6.78 3.87
N ILE A 91 4.20 8.01 3.74
CA ILE A 91 5.28 8.39 2.82
C ILE A 91 6.48 8.86 3.63
N VAL A 92 7.64 8.28 3.36
CA VAL A 92 8.92 8.83 3.81
C VAL A 92 9.49 9.73 2.73
N ASP A 93 9.88 10.94 3.10
CA ASP A 93 10.63 11.82 2.20
C ASP A 93 12.14 11.75 2.51
N LEU A 94 12.89 11.16 1.58
CA LEU A 94 14.34 11.13 1.61
C LEU A 94 14.89 12.15 0.62
N ASN A 95 15.15 13.38 1.10
CA ASN A 95 15.77 14.45 0.32
C ASN A 95 15.01 14.81 -0.97
N GLY A 96 13.67 14.91 -0.91
CA GLY A 96 12.78 15.22 -2.04
C GLY A 96 12.34 13.99 -2.84
N ILE A 97 12.73 12.78 -2.40
CA ILE A 97 12.34 11.51 -2.99
C ILE A 97 11.34 10.83 -2.07
N TRP A 98 10.12 10.67 -2.56
CA TRP A 98 9.04 10.07 -1.80
C TRP A 98 9.08 8.55 -1.94
N HIS A 99 9.04 7.88 -0.80
CA HIS A 99 8.94 6.43 -0.69
C HIS A 99 7.62 6.08 -0.02
N LEU A 100 6.73 5.40 -0.76
CA LEU A 100 5.46 4.94 -0.23
C LEU A 100 5.68 3.68 0.60
N ILE A 101 5.11 3.64 1.79
CA ILE A 101 5.24 2.55 2.74
C ILE A 101 3.87 2.03 3.12
N GLU A 102 3.67 0.73 2.96
CA GLU A 102 2.53 0.01 3.51
C GLU A 102 2.96 -0.79 4.75
N LEU A 103 2.30 -0.51 5.86
CA LEU A 103 2.51 -1.12 7.16
C LEU A 103 1.68 -2.39 7.24
N LYS A 104 2.33 -3.48 7.64
CA LYS A 104 1.75 -4.83 7.67
C LYS A 104 2.01 -5.48 9.01
N THR A 105 0.98 -6.11 9.56
CA THR A 105 1.14 -7.06 10.65
C THR A 105 1.45 -8.42 10.05
N SER A 106 2.53 -9.06 10.51
CA SER A 106 2.79 -10.46 10.16
C SER A 106 2.31 -11.38 11.28
N LYS A 107 1.83 -12.56 10.90
CA LYS A 107 1.49 -13.64 11.81
C LYS A 107 2.09 -14.92 11.23
N ASP A 108 2.79 -15.69 12.07
CA ASP A 108 3.44 -16.93 11.66
C ASP A 108 4.37 -16.74 10.44
N ASN A 109 5.11 -15.61 10.41
CA ASN A 109 5.97 -15.17 9.30
C ASN A 109 5.25 -14.94 7.96
N VAL A 110 3.95 -14.69 7.99
CA VAL A 110 3.17 -14.35 6.81
C VAL A 110 2.48 -13.01 7.01
N PHE A 111 2.52 -12.14 6.02
CA PHE A 111 1.64 -10.98 5.96
C PHE A 111 0.81 -10.98 4.67
N ASN A 112 -0.31 -10.26 4.72
CA ASN A 112 -1.27 -10.21 3.63
C ASN A 112 -1.20 -8.86 2.91
N ILE A 113 -1.24 -8.88 1.59
CA ILE A 113 -1.41 -7.68 0.75
C ILE A 113 -2.83 -7.72 0.19
N ASN A 114 -3.59 -6.64 0.36
CA ASN A 114 -4.91 -6.53 -0.24
C ASN A 114 -4.77 -6.59 -1.77
N PHE A 115 -5.61 -7.39 -2.43
CA PHE A 115 -5.44 -7.67 -3.85
C PHE A 115 -5.65 -6.42 -4.72
N ASP A 116 -6.55 -5.51 -4.34
CA ASP A 116 -6.73 -4.25 -5.06
C ASP A 116 -5.51 -3.32 -4.90
N SER A 117 -4.89 -3.28 -3.71
CA SER A 117 -3.61 -2.59 -3.50
C SER A 117 -2.50 -3.19 -4.37
N LEU A 118 -2.45 -4.52 -4.49
CA LEU A 118 -1.49 -5.19 -5.36
C LEU A 118 -1.64 -4.73 -6.82
N ILE A 119 -2.86 -4.77 -7.35
CA ILE A 119 -3.15 -4.32 -8.73
C ILE A 119 -2.78 -2.85 -8.90
N ALA A 120 -3.12 -2.01 -7.92
CA ALA A 120 -2.77 -0.61 -7.93
C ALA A 120 -1.26 -0.36 -8.04
N TYR A 121 -0.43 -1.20 -7.42
CA TYR A 121 1.02 -1.09 -7.52
C TYR A 121 1.57 -1.72 -8.79
N ASP A 122 1.10 -2.90 -9.18
CA ASP A 122 1.59 -3.62 -10.37
C ASP A 122 1.34 -2.86 -11.68
N THR A 123 0.30 -2.03 -11.72
CA THR A 123 -0.02 -1.17 -12.87
C THR A 123 0.92 0.04 -13.01
N LEU A 124 1.81 0.28 -12.06
CA LEU A 124 2.77 1.39 -12.11
C LEU A 124 4.03 1.00 -12.90
N PRO A 125 4.71 1.99 -13.52
CA PRO A 125 6.02 1.77 -14.12
C PRO A 125 6.99 1.12 -13.13
N ILE A 126 7.87 0.23 -13.61
CA ILE A 126 8.75 -0.55 -12.74
C ILE A 126 9.69 0.35 -11.92
N GLU A 127 10.09 1.49 -12.49
CA GLU A 127 10.91 2.51 -11.87
C GLU A 127 10.19 3.15 -10.67
N VAL A 128 8.88 3.38 -10.81
CA VAL A 128 8.03 3.93 -9.74
C VAL A 128 7.81 2.88 -8.63
N ARG A 129 7.58 1.63 -9.02
CA ARG A 129 7.40 0.52 -8.06
C ARG A 129 8.60 0.31 -7.14
N ASN A 130 9.80 0.72 -7.54
CA ASN A 130 11.00 0.67 -6.68
C ASN A 130 10.93 1.59 -5.46
N TYR A 131 10.00 2.55 -5.45
CA TYR A 131 9.76 3.46 -4.34
C TYR A 131 8.63 2.98 -3.41
N ILE A 132 8.06 1.80 -3.65
CA ILE A 132 7.01 1.19 -2.83
C ILE A 132 7.63 0.13 -1.94
N HIS A 133 7.35 0.22 -0.65
CA HIS A 133 7.93 -0.63 0.37
C HIS A 133 6.89 -1.16 1.33
N PHE A 134 7.18 -2.32 1.91
CA PHE A 134 6.41 -2.90 2.99
C PHE A 134 7.24 -2.89 4.26
N ILE A 135 6.64 -2.48 5.37
CA ILE A 135 7.21 -2.65 6.70
C ILE A 135 6.32 -3.58 7.50
N PHE A 136 6.93 -4.54 8.17
CA PHE A 136 6.21 -5.48 9.01
C PHE A 136 7.00 -5.84 10.26
N PHE A 137 6.27 -6.26 11.29
CA PHE A 137 6.85 -6.82 12.50
C PHE A 137 6.90 -8.33 12.40
N ASP A 138 8.07 -8.95 12.55
CA ASP A 138 8.27 -10.41 12.45
C ASP A 138 8.06 -11.15 13.79
N GLY A 139 7.64 -10.43 14.84
CA GLY A 139 7.54 -10.94 16.21
C GLY A 139 8.70 -10.50 17.11
N GLN A 140 9.80 -10.01 16.52
CA GLN A 140 10.98 -9.54 17.26
C GLN A 140 11.37 -8.11 16.84
N LEU A 141 11.43 -7.84 15.54
CA LEU A 141 11.94 -6.60 14.97
C LEU A 141 11.06 -6.11 13.82
N PHE A 142 11.12 -4.81 13.56
CA PHE A 142 10.59 -4.26 12.31
C PHE A 142 11.53 -4.58 11.15
N ARG A 143 10.93 -5.15 10.11
CA ARG A 143 11.56 -5.53 8.86
C ARG A 143 10.98 -4.71 7.73
N MET A 144 11.76 -4.58 6.67
CA MET A 144 11.40 -3.81 5.49
C MET A 144 11.83 -4.57 4.23
N ALA A 145 10.98 -4.49 3.21
CA ALA A 145 11.25 -5.02 1.88
C ALA A 145 10.67 -4.08 0.81
N ARG A 146 11.34 -4.01 -0.34
CA ARG A 146 10.83 -3.31 -1.52
C ARG A 146 9.82 -4.19 -2.22
N TYR A 147 8.76 -3.59 -2.74
CA TYR A 147 7.69 -4.32 -3.44
C TYR A 147 8.20 -5.21 -4.57
N ASN A 148 9.00 -4.66 -5.49
CA ASN A 148 9.52 -5.40 -6.65
C ASN A 148 10.40 -6.60 -6.29
N ASP A 149 10.94 -6.63 -5.08
CA ASP A 149 11.86 -7.69 -4.65
C ASP A 149 11.11 -8.83 -3.94
N LEU A 150 9.83 -8.64 -3.59
CA LEU A 150 9.03 -9.64 -2.91
C LEU A 150 8.58 -10.75 -3.86
N ASN A 151 8.77 -11.99 -3.41
CA ASN A 151 8.11 -13.15 -3.98
C ASN A 151 6.71 -13.28 -3.37
N ILE A 152 5.70 -12.87 -4.14
CA ILE A 152 4.29 -12.89 -3.77
C ILE A 152 3.66 -14.20 -4.28
N GLU A 153 2.96 -14.92 -3.41
CA GLU A 153 2.33 -16.17 -3.81
C GLU A 153 1.27 -15.92 -4.90
N PRO A 154 1.25 -16.70 -6.00
CA PRO A 154 0.27 -16.53 -7.09
C PRO A 154 -1.09 -17.14 -6.71
N VAL A 155 -1.56 -16.85 -5.49
CA VAL A 155 -2.81 -17.35 -4.92
C VAL A 155 -3.57 -16.16 -4.32
N VAL A 156 -4.75 -15.88 -4.87
CA VAL A 156 -5.70 -14.92 -4.29
C VAL A 156 -6.62 -15.67 -3.34
N TYR A 157 -6.58 -15.28 -2.08
CA TYR A 157 -7.51 -15.73 -1.05
C TYR A 157 -8.73 -14.82 -1.04
N VAL A 158 -9.91 -15.43 -1.17
CA VAL A 158 -11.20 -14.74 -1.23
C VAL A 158 -12.15 -15.31 -0.19
N TYR A 159 -13.04 -14.50 0.35
CA TYR A 159 -14.14 -15.00 1.17
C TYR A 159 -15.20 -15.70 0.31
N GLU A 160 -16.02 -16.53 0.95
CA GLU A 160 -17.09 -17.28 0.27
C GLU A 160 -18.07 -16.36 -0.47
N GLU A 161 -18.34 -15.19 0.10
CA GLU A 161 -19.18 -14.14 -0.48
C GLU A 161 -18.63 -13.64 -1.83
N ILE A 162 -17.32 -13.41 -1.92
CA ILE A 162 -16.64 -13.05 -3.18
C ILE A 162 -16.65 -14.22 -4.16
N TYR A 163 -16.44 -15.44 -3.67
CA TYR A 163 -16.43 -16.63 -4.53
C TYR A 163 -17.77 -16.84 -5.24
N ARG A 164 -18.87 -16.44 -4.61
CA ARG A 164 -20.23 -16.46 -5.17
C ARG A 164 -20.54 -15.25 -6.07
N ASN A 165 -19.66 -14.25 -6.16
CA ASN A 165 -19.79 -13.09 -7.02
C ASN A 165 -19.02 -13.30 -8.35
N PRO A 166 -19.72 -13.60 -9.47
CA PRO A 166 -19.06 -13.91 -10.73
C PRO A 166 -18.25 -12.75 -11.30
N GLU A 167 -18.70 -11.51 -11.09
CA GLU A 167 -18.03 -10.32 -11.61
C GLU A 167 -16.70 -10.08 -10.90
N ARG A 168 -16.67 -10.26 -9.58
CA ARG A 168 -15.43 -10.12 -8.80
C ARG A 168 -14.41 -11.22 -9.11
N ILE A 169 -14.89 -12.45 -9.32
CA ILE A 169 -14.02 -13.55 -9.75
C ILE A 169 -13.49 -13.31 -11.16
N ARG A 170 -14.32 -12.81 -12.08
CA ARG A 170 -13.89 -12.43 -13.43
C ARG A 170 -12.82 -11.35 -13.36
N PHE A 171 -13.02 -10.29 -12.57
CA PHE A 171 -12.01 -9.23 -12.37
C PHE A 171 -10.66 -9.79 -11.92
N ILE A 172 -10.64 -10.69 -10.94
CA ILE A 172 -9.39 -11.34 -10.46
C ILE A 172 -8.72 -12.13 -11.60
N ARG A 173 -9.51 -12.86 -12.40
CA ARG A 173 -9.01 -13.68 -13.51
C ARG A 173 -8.51 -12.85 -14.69
N ASP A 174 -9.18 -11.75 -14.99
CA ASP A 174 -8.83 -10.82 -16.07
C ASP A 174 -7.50 -10.12 -15.77
N TYR A 175 -7.24 -9.81 -14.49
CA TYR A 175 -5.95 -9.29 -14.06
C TYR A 175 -4.82 -10.28 -14.33
N ASN A 176 -4.95 -11.53 -13.84
CA ASN A 176 -3.97 -12.57 -14.13
C ASN A 176 -4.57 -13.97 -14.04
N ARG A 177 -4.75 -14.59 -15.21
CA ARG A 177 -5.36 -15.93 -15.34
C ARG A 177 -4.62 -17.03 -14.59
N PHE A 178 -3.32 -16.85 -14.30
CA PHE A 178 -2.47 -17.85 -13.64
C PHE A 178 -2.61 -17.83 -12.11
N TYR A 179 -3.21 -16.80 -11.53
CA TYR A 179 -3.47 -16.82 -10.09
C TYR A 179 -4.47 -17.92 -9.76
N GLN A 180 -4.15 -18.74 -8.77
CA GLN A 180 -5.12 -19.64 -8.18
C GLN A 180 -6.06 -18.84 -7.28
N ILE A 181 -7.34 -19.19 -7.26
CA ILE A 181 -8.31 -18.59 -6.34
C ILE A 181 -8.62 -19.62 -5.27
N GLN A 182 -8.40 -19.28 -4.02
CA GLN A 182 -8.66 -20.14 -2.87
C GLN A 182 -9.64 -19.48 -1.90
N ILE A 183 -10.59 -20.26 -1.39
CA ILE A 183 -11.55 -19.76 -0.40
C ILE A 183 -10.85 -19.67 0.96
N ASN A 184 -10.92 -18.49 1.57
CA ASN A 184 -10.51 -18.27 2.95
C ASN A 184 -11.56 -18.85 3.89
N ASN A 185 -11.26 -20.01 4.48
CA ASN A 185 -12.14 -20.70 5.42
C ASN A 185 -12.03 -20.16 6.86
N ASN A 186 -11.27 -19.08 7.10
CA ASN A 186 -11.15 -18.49 8.43
C ASN A 186 -12.47 -17.82 8.87
N ARG A 187 -13.21 -18.51 9.74
CA ARG A 187 -14.48 -18.03 10.31
C ARG A 187 -14.30 -16.91 11.33
N ASN A 188 -13.08 -16.69 11.84
CA ASN A 188 -12.76 -15.64 12.83
C ASN A 188 -12.29 -14.35 12.15
N THR A 189 -12.97 -13.94 11.09
CA THR A 189 -12.66 -12.69 10.40
C THR A 189 -13.18 -11.51 11.23
N PRO A 190 -12.35 -10.48 11.50
CA PRO A 190 -12.80 -9.30 12.25
C PRO A 190 -14.00 -8.63 11.58
N SER A 191 -14.92 -8.09 12.37
CA SER A 191 -16.18 -7.48 11.88
C SER A 191 -15.99 -6.27 10.96
N TYR A 192 -14.85 -5.59 11.06
CA TYR A 192 -14.51 -4.45 10.19
C TYR A 192 -14.02 -4.88 8.80
N VAL A 193 -13.75 -6.16 8.56
CA VAL A 193 -13.34 -6.67 7.25
C VAL A 193 -14.59 -6.96 6.42
N ASP A 194 -14.76 -6.20 5.34
CA ASP A 194 -15.82 -6.44 4.36
C ASP A 194 -15.54 -7.71 3.55
N ARG A 195 -16.21 -8.80 3.92
CA ARG A 195 -16.09 -10.11 3.28
C ARG A 195 -16.67 -10.13 1.86
N SER A 196 -17.49 -9.17 1.47
CA SER A 196 -18.09 -9.12 0.13
C SER A 196 -17.14 -8.57 -0.94
N ASN A 197 -16.05 -7.91 -0.52
CA ASN A 197 -15.13 -7.24 -1.45
C ASN A 197 -13.63 -7.47 -1.16
N ASN A 198 -13.27 -7.85 0.07
CA ASN A 198 -11.87 -8.04 0.46
C ASN A 198 -11.28 -9.37 -0.06
N ALA A 199 -10.34 -9.25 -1.00
CA ALA A 199 -9.44 -10.32 -1.43
C ALA A 199 -8.00 -9.96 -1.07
N TYR A 200 -7.15 -10.97 -0.88
CA TYR A 200 -5.74 -10.74 -0.55
C TYR A 200 -4.81 -11.83 -1.07
N VAL A 201 -3.53 -11.49 -1.19
CA VAL A 201 -2.43 -12.43 -1.47
C VAL A 201 -1.55 -12.52 -0.23
N LYS A 202 -0.77 -13.61 -0.14
CA LYS A 202 0.15 -13.84 0.98
C LYS A 202 1.60 -13.62 0.55
N VAL A 203 2.38 -13.13 1.51
CA VAL A 203 3.84 -13.08 1.43
C VAL A 203 4.38 -13.86 2.61
N ASP A 204 5.03 -14.99 2.32
CA ASP A 204 5.74 -15.79 3.31
C ASP A 204 7.19 -15.29 3.41
N ILE A 205 7.52 -14.72 4.57
CA ILE A 205 8.82 -14.13 4.87
C ILE A 205 9.94 -15.18 4.75
N ASN A 206 9.67 -16.44 5.08
CA ASN A 206 10.68 -17.52 5.04
C ASN A 206 11.00 -17.98 3.62
N LYS A 207 10.15 -17.65 2.64
CA LYS A 207 10.34 -18.00 1.22
C LYS A 207 10.96 -16.86 0.40
N GLN A 208 11.33 -15.75 1.04
CA GLN A 208 11.93 -14.63 0.34
C GLN A 208 13.41 -14.91 0.01
N PRO A 209 13.91 -14.44 -1.15
CA PRO A 209 15.33 -14.53 -1.47
C PRO A 209 16.20 -13.84 -0.41
N LEU A 210 17.43 -14.33 -0.25
CA LEU A 210 18.39 -13.73 0.69
C LEU A 210 18.63 -12.25 0.37
N GLY A 211 18.54 -11.40 1.38
CA GLY A 211 18.79 -9.96 1.27
C GLY A 211 17.58 -9.11 0.83
N VAL A 212 16.46 -9.73 0.45
CA VAL A 212 15.20 -9.02 0.12
C VAL A 212 14.59 -8.36 1.35
N ILE A 213 14.56 -9.10 2.46
CA ILE A 213 14.09 -8.60 3.75
C ILE A 213 15.30 -8.18 4.58
N SER A 214 15.27 -6.95 5.07
CA SER A 214 16.29 -6.40 5.98
C SER A 214 15.65 -5.70 7.16
N SER A 215 16.45 -5.36 8.19
CA SER A 215 15.96 -4.45 9.23
C SER A 215 15.61 -3.09 8.63
N VAL A 216 14.66 -2.36 9.22
CA VAL A 216 14.31 -0.99 8.75
C VAL A 216 15.56 -0.11 8.70
N GLN A 217 16.41 -0.14 9.72
CA GLN A 217 17.60 0.72 9.77
C GLN A 217 18.59 0.40 8.64
N GLU A 218 18.83 -0.88 8.35
CA GLU A 218 19.70 -1.29 7.25
C GLU A 218 19.11 -0.86 5.90
N HIS A 219 17.82 -1.07 5.70
CA HIS A 219 17.12 -0.72 4.48
C HIS A 219 17.17 0.79 4.21
N MET A 220 16.85 1.59 5.23
CA MET A 220 16.89 3.06 5.15
C MET A 220 18.31 3.58 4.87
N ASN A 221 19.34 2.95 5.44
CA ASN A 221 20.73 3.31 5.14
C ASN A 221 21.07 3.05 3.67
N LYS A 222 20.64 1.92 3.10
CA LYS A 222 20.81 1.62 1.67
C LYS A 222 20.09 2.62 0.78
N LEU A 223 18.86 3.02 1.13
CA LEU A 223 18.12 4.02 0.36
C LEU A 223 18.82 5.37 0.36
N ARG A 224 19.35 5.82 1.51
CA ARG A 224 20.07 7.09 1.59
C ARG A 224 21.40 7.08 0.84
N SER A 225 22.11 5.96 0.82
CA SER A 225 23.38 5.86 0.10
C SER A 225 23.20 5.87 -1.42
N GLN A 226 22.00 5.58 -1.93
CA GLN A 226 21.69 5.68 -3.36
C GLN A 226 21.55 7.12 -3.84
N PHE A 227 21.31 8.06 -2.92
CA PHE A 227 21.17 9.48 -3.20
C PHE A 227 22.11 10.27 -2.29
N PRO A 228 23.44 10.17 -2.46
CA PRO A 228 24.37 10.96 -1.68
C PRO A 228 23.96 12.43 -1.84
N LEU A 229 23.74 13.10 -0.70
CA LEU A 229 23.48 14.53 -0.65
C LEU A 229 24.52 15.19 -1.55
N GLY A 230 24.05 15.79 -2.64
CA GLY A 230 24.89 16.71 -3.38
C GLY A 230 25.36 17.75 -2.37
N ASN A 231 26.67 17.87 -2.18
CA ASN A 231 27.24 19.04 -1.54
C ASN A 231 26.88 20.22 -2.44
N SER A 232 25.77 20.88 -2.14
CA SER A 232 25.45 22.23 -2.61
C SER A 232 25.71 23.19 -1.46
#